data_AF-A0A961Y1D5-F1
#
_entry.id   AF-A0A961Y1D5-F1
#
_cell.length_a   1.000
_cell.length_b   1.000
_cell.length_c   1.000
_cell.angle_alpha   90.00
_cell.angle_beta   90.00
_cell.angle_gamma   90.00
#
_symmetry.space_group_name_H-M   'P 1'
#
loop_
_entity.id
_entity.type
_entity.pdbx_description
1 polymer ?
#
loop_
_entity_poly.entity_id
_entity_poly.type
_entity_poly.pdbx_seq_one_letter_code
_entity_poly.pdbx_strand_id
1 'polypeptide(L)'
;SMANHDPASFETAARAEGFLGFGTYPRSGFMHIDLGPARRWGDPFQPRAIPFAEDQPPAREQLADSRTMKGSGAAGLATFGAAGIEIAQDTLNDAQAAIQPLIPYLDTLRWAFIALALAGIGVTVWARLDDWNRGRR
;
A
#
# COMPACT_ATOMS: atom_id res chain seq x y z
N SER A 1 -3.45 12.15 10.34
CA SER A 1 -4.45 13.17 9.90
C SER A 1 -4.69 14.13 11.05
N MET A 2 -4.78 15.44 10.81
CA MET A 2 -5.10 16.47 11.82
C MET A 2 -6.57 16.44 12.29
N ALA A 3 -7.35 15.46 11.80
CA ALA A 3 -8.71 15.19 12.26
C ALA A 3 -8.77 14.91 13.77
N ASN A 4 -7.86 14.09 14.32
CA ASN A 4 -7.82 13.70 15.74
C ASN A 4 -6.54 14.16 16.47
N HIS A 5 -5.96 15.26 16.04
CA HIS A 5 -4.69 15.77 16.57
C HIS A 5 -4.79 17.29 16.70
N ASP A 6 -4.27 17.85 17.80
CA ASP A 6 -4.17 19.29 18.00
C ASP A 6 -2.91 19.87 17.34
N PRO A 7 -3.04 20.67 16.26
CA PRO A 7 -1.89 21.23 15.56
C PRO A 7 -1.00 22.10 16.46
N ALA A 8 -1.57 22.78 17.46
CA ALA A 8 -0.81 23.62 18.38
C ALA A 8 0.13 22.78 19.25
N SER A 9 -0.37 21.68 19.81
CA SER A 9 0.44 20.72 20.56
C SER A 9 1.61 20.16 19.72
N PHE A 10 1.38 19.84 18.44
CA PHE A 10 2.44 19.34 17.55
C PHE A 10 3.50 20.40 17.26
N GLU A 11 3.08 21.65 17.01
CA GLU A 11 4.01 22.75 16.81
C GLU A 11 4.86 23.01 18.06
N THR A 12 4.25 23.04 19.25
CA THR A 12 4.99 23.21 20.52
C THR A 12 6.03 22.11 20.71
N ALA A 13 5.66 20.85 20.51
CA ALA A 13 6.58 19.72 20.62
C ALA A 13 7.74 19.82 19.60
N ALA A 14 7.42 20.14 18.35
CA ALA A 14 8.44 20.29 17.31
C ALA A 14 9.39 21.45 17.57
N ARG A 15 8.90 22.57 18.11
CA ARG A 15 9.76 23.69 18.52
C ARG A 15 10.72 23.31 19.64
N ALA A 16 10.29 22.47 20.58
CA ALA A 16 11.15 21.96 21.66
C ALA A 16 12.32 21.13 21.11
N GLU A 17 12.10 20.43 19.99
CA GLU A 17 13.10 19.62 19.29
C GLU A 17 13.90 20.40 18.22
N GLY A 18 13.72 21.73 18.12
CA GLY A 18 14.50 22.59 17.24
C GLY A 18 13.98 22.75 15.80
N PHE A 19 12.76 22.32 15.50
CA PHE A 19 12.12 22.57 14.21
C PHE A 19 11.60 24.02 14.12
N LEU A 20 11.79 24.66 12.96
CA LEU A 20 11.53 26.09 12.77
C LEU A 20 10.58 26.38 11.60
N GLY A 21 10.41 25.46 10.66
CA GLY A 21 9.49 25.61 9.52
C GLY A 21 8.15 24.92 9.76
N PHE A 22 7.04 25.66 9.59
CA PHE A 22 5.68 25.15 9.80
C PHE A 22 4.74 25.48 8.62
N GLY A 23 4.22 24.44 7.98
CA GLY A 23 3.22 24.52 6.91
C GLY A 23 1.89 23.96 7.34
N THR A 24 0.78 24.59 6.96
CA THR A 24 -0.57 24.16 7.36
C THR A 24 -1.48 23.95 6.16
N TYR A 25 -2.17 22.80 6.11
CA TYR A 25 -3.03 22.39 5.00
C TYR A 25 -4.36 21.83 5.51
N PRO A 26 -5.30 22.68 5.97
CA PRO A 26 -6.55 22.25 6.60
C PRO A 26 -7.43 21.42 5.68
N ARG A 27 -7.51 21.79 4.39
CA ARG A 27 -8.29 21.06 3.37
C ARG A 27 -7.81 19.62 3.16
N SER A 28 -6.51 19.37 3.32
CA SER A 28 -5.90 18.05 3.17
C SER A 28 -5.67 17.35 4.51
N GLY A 29 -5.98 18.01 5.64
CA GLY A 29 -5.89 17.43 6.97
C GLY A 29 -4.47 17.10 7.45
N PHE A 30 -3.44 17.87 7.07
CA PHE A 30 -2.08 17.66 7.55
C PHE A 30 -1.31 18.98 7.80
N MET A 31 -0.25 18.90 8.61
CA MET A 31 0.72 19.98 8.79
C MET A 31 2.11 19.48 8.37
N HIS A 32 2.92 20.38 7.83
CA HIS A 32 4.31 20.15 7.46
C HIS A 32 5.20 20.77 8.54
N ILE A 33 6.23 20.05 8.96
CA ILE A 33 7.21 20.51 9.94
C ILE A 33 8.60 20.21 9.35
N ASP A 34 9.47 21.21 9.25
CA ASP A 34 10.81 21.05 8.71
C ASP A 34 11.91 21.81 9.47
N LEU A 35 13.15 21.43 9.16
CA LEU A 35 14.40 21.96 9.72
C LEU A 35 14.91 23.22 9.00
N GLY A 36 14.15 23.77 8.05
CA GLY A 36 14.56 24.94 7.29
C GLY A 36 14.48 26.24 8.12
N PRO A 37 14.66 27.41 7.48
CA PRO A 37 14.56 28.70 8.15
C PRO A 37 13.23 28.87 8.89
N ALA A 38 13.25 29.67 9.96
CA ALA A 38 12.06 30.04 10.72
C ALA A 38 11.01 30.69 9.81
N ARG A 39 9.97 29.94 9.47
CA ARG A 39 8.94 30.38 8.53
C ARG A 39 7.62 29.65 8.75
N ARG A 40 6.55 30.30 8.33
CA ARG A 40 5.18 29.80 8.36
C ARG A 40 4.55 29.94 6.98
N TRP A 41 3.83 28.93 6.52
CA TRP A 41 3.06 29.01 5.27
C TRP A 41 1.77 28.18 5.32
N GLY A 42 0.88 28.44 4.35
CA GLY A 42 -0.43 27.79 4.26
C GLY A 42 -1.52 28.47 5.11
N ASP A 43 -2.68 27.84 5.15
CA ASP A 43 -3.87 28.36 5.84
C ASP A 43 -3.94 27.78 7.27
N PRO A 44 -4.19 28.61 8.30
CA PRO A 44 -4.25 28.12 9.67
C PRO A 44 -5.42 27.15 9.86
N PHE A 45 -5.22 26.17 10.75
CA PHE A 45 -6.32 25.34 11.24
C PHE A 45 -7.30 26.20 12.05
N GLN A 46 -8.60 25.96 11.86
CA GLN A 46 -9.63 26.63 12.65
C GLN A 46 -9.51 26.19 14.12
N PRO A 47 -9.57 27.13 15.08
CA PRO A 47 -9.55 26.80 16.51
C PRO A 47 -10.70 25.84 16.84
N ARG A 48 -10.41 24.77 17.58
CA ARG A 48 -11.40 23.82 18.09
C ARG A 48 -11.52 23.97 19.60
N ALA A 49 -12.75 23.90 20.11
CA ALA A 49 -13.02 23.98 21.55
C ALA A 49 -12.48 22.76 22.33
N ILE A 50 -12.34 21.62 21.64
CA ILE A 50 -11.77 20.38 22.16
C ILE A 50 -10.53 19.99 21.33
N PRO A 51 -9.38 19.67 21.96
CA PRO A 51 -8.12 19.36 21.24
C PRO A 51 -8.20 18.13 20.35
N PHE A 52 -9.03 17.16 20.74
CA PHE A 52 -9.28 15.92 20.02
C PHE A 52 -10.70 15.93 19.46
N ALA A 53 -10.85 15.53 18.20
CA ALA A 53 -12.18 15.18 17.72
C ALA A 53 -12.60 13.88 18.40
N GLU A 54 -13.88 13.72 18.70
CA GLU A 54 -14.39 12.41 19.11
C GLU A 54 -14.04 11.39 18.04
N ASP A 55 -13.34 10.32 18.43
CA ASP A 55 -13.00 9.23 17.53
C ASP A 55 -14.32 8.59 17.08
N GLN A 56 -14.72 8.85 15.83
CA GLN A 56 -15.88 8.18 15.28
C GLN A 56 -15.52 6.70 15.18
N PRO A 57 -16.31 5.80 15.79
CA PRO A 57 -16.08 4.38 15.63
C PRO A 57 -16.02 4.09 14.12
N PRO A 58 -14.98 3.39 13.63
CA PRO A 58 -14.80 3.17 12.21
C PRO A 58 -16.09 2.58 11.66
N ALA A 59 -16.53 3.10 10.50
CA ALA A 59 -17.70 2.57 9.82
C ALA A 59 -17.56 1.06 9.73
N ARG A 60 -18.54 0.31 10.28
CA ARG A 60 -18.48 -1.15 10.35
C ARG A 60 -18.17 -1.67 8.95
N GLU A 61 -16.99 -2.23 8.79
CA GLU A 61 -16.56 -2.79 7.51
C GLU A 61 -17.48 -3.97 7.22
N GLN A 62 -18.24 -3.88 6.12
CA GLN A 62 -18.97 -5.03 5.62
C GLN A 62 -17.92 -6.01 5.08
N LEU A 63 -17.62 -7.03 5.89
CA LEU A 63 -16.64 -8.05 5.55
C LEU A 63 -16.93 -8.71 4.18
N ALA A 64 -18.20 -8.74 3.76
CA ALA A 64 -18.63 -9.20 2.45
C ALA A 64 -18.14 -8.35 1.27
N ASP A 65 -17.76 -7.09 1.49
CA ASP A 65 -17.26 -6.17 0.47
C ASP A 65 -15.73 -6.10 0.41
N SER A 66 -15.05 -6.59 1.44
CA SER A 66 -13.59 -6.57 1.50
C SER A 66 -12.99 -7.50 0.43
N ARG A 67 -12.13 -6.95 -0.42
CA ARG A 67 -11.40 -7.71 -1.47
C ARG A 67 -10.46 -8.73 -0.84
N THR A 68 -9.92 -8.43 0.34
CA THR A 68 -9.12 -9.35 1.14
C THR A 68 -9.98 -10.51 1.62
N MET A 69 -11.20 -10.28 2.13
CA MET A 69 -12.14 -11.36 2.50
C MET A 69 -12.62 -12.16 1.29
N LYS A 70 -12.86 -11.53 0.13
CA LYS A 70 -13.20 -12.25 -1.11
C LYS A 70 -12.05 -13.14 -1.60
N GLY A 71 -10.80 -12.67 -1.49
CA GLY A 71 -9.60 -13.47 -1.76
C GLY A 71 -9.32 -14.53 -0.69
N SER A 72 -9.65 -14.23 0.58
CA SER A 72 -9.56 -15.17 1.70
C SER A 72 -10.66 -16.22 1.65
N GLY A 73 -11.81 -15.94 1.06
CA GLY A 73 -12.89 -16.90 0.85
C GLY A 73 -12.49 -18.05 -0.07
N ALA A 74 -11.54 -17.82 -0.98
CA ALA A 74 -10.90 -18.88 -1.76
C ALA A 74 -9.89 -19.72 -0.93
N ALA A 75 -9.32 -19.15 0.13
CA ALA A 75 -8.38 -19.84 1.02
C ALA A 75 -9.03 -20.42 2.30
N GLY A 76 -10.22 -19.95 2.66
CA GLY A 76 -10.92 -20.21 3.93
C GLY A 76 -11.97 -21.31 3.88
N LEU A 77 -12.01 -22.13 2.82
CA LEU A 77 -12.88 -23.31 2.76
C LEU A 77 -12.43 -24.44 3.70
N ALA A 78 -11.25 -24.31 4.33
CA ALA A 78 -10.68 -25.33 5.21
C ALA A 78 -11.32 -25.43 6.61
N THR A 79 -12.34 -24.63 6.96
CA THR A 79 -12.96 -24.64 8.31
C THR A 79 -14.43 -25.13 8.31
N PHE A 80 -14.88 -25.85 7.28
CA PHE A 80 -16.20 -26.50 7.29
C PHE A 80 -16.04 -28.02 7.47
N GLY A 81 -16.68 -28.59 8.50
CA GLY A 81 -16.68 -30.05 8.73
C GLY A 81 -17.28 -30.83 7.55
N ALA A 82 -17.02 -32.14 7.47
CA ALA A 82 -17.47 -33.15 6.48
C ALA A 82 -17.78 -32.66 5.04
N ALA A 83 -18.83 -31.84 4.85
CA ALA A 83 -19.14 -31.15 3.59
C ALA A 83 -18.02 -30.22 3.06
N GLY A 84 -17.15 -29.67 3.92
CA GLY A 84 -16.01 -28.86 3.48
C GLY A 84 -14.86 -29.68 2.89
N ILE A 85 -14.74 -30.96 3.26
CA ILE A 85 -13.73 -31.89 2.73
C ILE A 85 -14.04 -32.23 1.27
N GLU A 86 -15.32 -32.41 0.93
CA GLU A 86 -15.78 -32.69 -0.43
C GLU A 86 -15.46 -31.49 -1.36
N ILE A 87 -15.78 -30.28 -0.93
CA ILE A 87 -15.49 -29.05 -1.70
C ILE A 87 -13.97 -28.82 -1.84
N ALA A 88 -13.20 -29.10 -0.79
CA ALA A 88 -11.74 -29.01 -0.86
C ALA A 88 -11.14 -30.05 -1.81
N GLN A 89 -11.68 -31.27 -1.86
CA GLN A 89 -11.24 -32.31 -2.79
C GLN A 89 -11.58 -31.94 -4.23
N ASP A 90 -12.78 -31.43 -4.50
CA ASP A 90 -13.19 -31.01 -5.85
C ASP A 90 -12.33 -29.85 -6.36
N THR A 91 -12.09 -28.84 -5.52
CA THR A 91 -11.21 -27.71 -5.88
C THR A 91 -9.75 -28.12 -6.11
N LEU A 92 -9.24 -29.07 -5.32
CA LEU A 92 -7.90 -29.64 -5.53
C LEU A 92 -7.83 -30.45 -6.83
N ASN A 93 -8.87 -31.24 -7.13
CA ASN A 93 -8.96 -32.03 -8.35
C ASN A 93 -9.06 -31.12 -9.60
N ASP A 94 -9.85 -30.05 -9.53
CA ASP A 94 -9.97 -29.05 -10.59
C ASP A 94 -8.65 -28.32 -10.83
N ALA A 95 -7.97 -27.90 -9.75
CA ALA A 95 -6.66 -27.28 -9.83
C ALA A 95 -5.61 -28.25 -10.42
N GLN A 96 -5.63 -29.51 -9.98
CA GLN A 96 -4.76 -30.55 -10.51
C GLN A 96 -5.02 -30.79 -12.00
N ALA A 97 -6.29 -30.91 -12.41
CA ALA A 97 -6.68 -31.10 -13.80
C ALA A 97 -6.26 -29.92 -14.69
N ALA A 98 -6.35 -28.69 -14.19
CA ALA A 98 -5.90 -27.49 -14.90
C ALA A 98 -4.37 -27.43 -15.05
N ILE A 99 -3.61 -27.91 -14.05
CA ILE A 99 -2.14 -27.90 -14.06
C ILE A 99 -1.57 -29.10 -14.83
N GLN A 100 -2.26 -30.26 -14.84
CA GLN A 100 -1.80 -31.50 -15.46
C GLN A 100 -1.28 -31.35 -16.90
N PRO A 101 -1.98 -30.66 -17.83
CA PRO A 101 -1.49 -30.50 -19.21
C PRO A 101 -0.28 -29.57 -19.31
N LEU A 102 -0.04 -28.73 -18.31
CA LEU A 102 1.10 -27.81 -18.27
C LEU A 102 2.36 -28.46 -17.73
N ILE A 103 2.26 -29.60 -17.02
CA ILE A 103 3.39 -30.30 -16.40
C ILE A 103 4.59 -30.48 -17.35
N PRO A 104 4.41 -30.95 -18.61
CA PRO A 104 5.54 -31.14 -19.53
C PRO A 104 6.25 -29.84 -19.91
N TYR A 105 5.57 -28.69 -19.79
CA TYR A 105 6.06 -27.39 -20.20
C TYR A 105 6.55 -26.53 -19.03
N LEU A 106 6.33 -26.94 -17.78
CA LEU A 106 6.67 -26.11 -16.60
C LEU A 106 8.13 -25.70 -16.59
N ASP A 107 9.04 -26.60 -16.98
CA ASP A 107 10.46 -26.29 -17.08
C ASP A 107 10.75 -25.26 -18.18
N THR A 108 10.12 -25.42 -19.35
CA THR A 108 10.23 -24.48 -20.46
C THR A 108 9.66 -23.10 -20.10
N LEU A 109 8.47 -23.05 -19.47
CA LEU A 109 7.87 -21.80 -19.00
C LEU A 109 8.75 -21.11 -17.96
N ARG A 110 9.31 -21.86 -17.00
CA ARG A 110 10.25 -21.32 -16.01
C ARG A 110 11.41 -20.60 -16.69
N TRP A 111 12.08 -21.27 -17.63
CA TRP A 111 13.20 -20.67 -18.35
C TRP A 111 12.78 -19.52 -19.26
N ALA A 112 11.60 -19.62 -19.91
CA ALA A 112 11.06 -18.54 -20.73
C ALA A 112 10.81 -17.27 -19.89
N PHE A 113 10.23 -17.39 -18.70
CA PHE A 113 10.03 -16.25 -17.80
C PHE A 113 11.34 -15.68 -17.29
N ILE A 114 12.33 -16.52 -16.96
CA ILE A 114 13.67 -16.05 -16.57
C ILE A 114 14.32 -15.28 -17.72
N ALA A 115 14.28 -15.82 -18.94
CA ALA A 115 14.85 -15.17 -20.11
C ALA A 115 14.16 -13.82 -20.41
N LEU A 116 12.82 -13.78 -20.30
CA LEU A 116 12.05 -12.55 -20.48
C LEU A 116 12.40 -11.49 -19.43
N ALA A 117 12.53 -11.90 -18.16
CA ALA A 117 12.94 -11.01 -17.08
C ALA A 117 14.35 -10.44 -17.30
N LEU A 118 15.31 -11.30 -17.68
CA LEU A 118 16.68 -10.88 -17.99
C LEU A 118 16.74 -9.94 -19.20
N ALA A 119 15.95 -10.21 -20.24
CA ALA A 119 15.84 -9.33 -21.40
C ALA A 119 15.30 -7.94 -20.99
N GLY A 120 14.25 -7.90 -20.16
CA GLY A 120 13.72 -6.66 -19.61
C GLY A 120 14.77 -5.87 -18.84
N ILE A 121 15.49 -6.51 -17.92
CA ILE A 121 16.59 -5.89 -17.16
C ILE A 121 17.65 -5.36 -18.14
N GLY A 122 18.08 -6.16 -19.11
CA GLY A 122 19.06 -5.76 -20.12
C GLY A 122 18.63 -4.51 -20.90
N VAL A 123 17.37 -4.45 -21.33
CA VAL A 123 16.81 -3.26 -22.01
C VAL A 123 16.85 -2.03 -21.11
N THR A 124 16.46 -2.16 -19.83
CA THR A 124 16.49 -1.01 -18.90
C THR A 124 17.91 -0.50 -18.67
N VAL A 125 18.89 -1.41 -18.52
CA VAL A 125 20.30 -1.05 -18.35
C VAL A 125 20.83 -0.39 -19.63
N TRP A 126 20.54 -0.98 -20.78
CA TRP A 126 20.96 -0.44 -22.07
C TRP A 126 20.39 0.96 -22.32
N ALA A 127 19.09 1.14 -22.11
CA ALA A 127 18.44 2.44 -22.28
C ALA A 127 19.06 3.50 -21.37
N ARG A 128 19.39 3.14 -20.12
CA ARG A 128 20.06 4.06 -19.20
C ARG A 128 21.46 4.44 -19.65
N LEU A 129 22.24 3.49 -20.15
CA LEU A 129 23.57 3.75 -20.69
C LEU A 129 23.51 4.60 -21.97
N ASP A 130 22.53 4.34 -22.83
CA ASP A 130 22.29 5.11 -24.06
C ASP A 130 21.90 6.57 -23.74
N ASP A 131 21.03 6.79 -22.76
CA ASP A 131 20.65 8.14 -22.31
C ASP A 131 21.84 8.90 -21.73
N TRP A 132 22.69 8.23 -20.94
CA TRP A 132 23.92 8.84 -20.44
C TRP A 132 24.88 9.21 -21.59
N ASN A 133 25.11 8.30 -22.53
CA ASN A 133 25.95 8.56 -23.71
C ASN A 133 25.43 9.69 -24.60
N ARG A 134 24.11 9.89 -24.63
CA ARG A 134 23.44 10.95 -25.39
C ARG A 134 23.23 12.24 -24.58
N GLY A 135 23.72 12.31 -23.34
CA GLY A 135 23.60 13.49 -22.47
C GLY A 135 22.17 13.80 -22.01
N ARG A 136 21.23 12.86 -22.13
CA ARG A 136 19.85 12.98 -21.65
C ARG A 136 19.84 12.53 -20.20
N ARG A 137 19.57 13.46 -19.27
CA ARG A 137 19.65 13.20 -17.82
C ARG A 137 18.48 12.37 -17.33
#